data_AF-A0A7Z0SH85-F1
#
_entry.id   AF-A0A7Z0SH85-F1
#
_cell.length_a   1.000
_cell.length_b   1.000
_cell.length_c   1.000
_cell.angle_alpha   90.00
_cell.angle_beta   90.00
_cell.angle_gamma   90.00
#
_symmetry.space_group_name_H-M   'P 1'
#
loop_
_entity.id
_entity.type
_entity.pdbx_description
1 polymer ?
#
loop_
_entity_poly.entity_id
_entity_poly.type
_entity_poly.pdbx_seq_one_letter_code
_entity_poly.pdbx_strand_id
1 'polypeptide(L)'
;MHTSKKSSNTAQVFLYARVSTERQVEKNLSIPDQLARMRAYCDTHNYQILDQYVDEGRSGTNDHRPELQAMIQRTLSGEEKIHAILVHSLSRAFRNFDDLVLYSRQLKSVGSRFLSITQDVDQETTAGRVMTVVTGLMDEMSSAENAKHVKRTLRANARNGHFNGSKPPYGYKTAETKHIGRTGYRKILVEDETESVIVREIFNLYDGSSGYAPIGMKKIVEHLNAKCLYRGQPWRIQLVQRILSDPVYTGVYMYGARRLRNQQTLDSPTDVEDSQ
;
A
#
# COMPACT_ATOMS: atom_id res chain seq x y z
N MET A 1 -64.49 10.32 -17.57
CA MET A 1 -63.36 11.11 -17.03
C MET A 1 -62.09 10.29 -17.17
N HIS A 2 -61.23 10.62 -18.13
CA HIS A 2 -59.92 9.98 -18.30
C HIS A 2 -58.94 10.65 -17.33
N THR A 3 -58.55 9.96 -16.26
CA THR A 3 -57.52 10.42 -15.33
C THR A 3 -56.14 10.14 -15.93
N SER A 4 -55.50 11.20 -16.40
CA SER A 4 -54.12 11.23 -16.88
C SER A 4 -53.16 10.78 -15.78
N LYS A 5 -52.39 9.71 -16.04
CA LYS A 5 -51.25 9.26 -15.21
C LYS A 5 -50.17 10.35 -15.28
N LYS A 6 -50.01 11.14 -14.22
CA LYS A 6 -48.79 11.95 -14.01
C LYS A 6 -47.61 10.98 -13.82
N SER A 7 -46.70 10.89 -14.80
CA SER A 7 -45.41 10.21 -14.60
C SER A 7 -44.58 11.05 -13.63
N SER A 8 -44.45 10.62 -12.37
CA SER A 8 -43.40 11.14 -11.50
C SER A 8 -42.06 10.74 -12.11
N ASN A 9 -41.31 11.70 -12.63
CA ASN A 9 -40.01 11.48 -13.24
C ASN A 9 -38.97 11.26 -12.14
N THR A 10 -38.95 10.05 -11.56
CA THR A 10 -38.01 9.66 -10.51
C THR A 10 -36.63 9.49 -11.12
N ALA A 11 -35.62 10.20 -10.59
CA ALA A 11 -34.26 10.14 -11.13
C ALA A 11 -33.65 8.75 -10.88
N GLN A 12 -33.22 8.10 -11.96
CA GLN A 12 -32.64 6.76 -11.92
C GLN A 12 -31.15 6.82 -11.61
N VAL A 13 -30.68 5.95 -10.72
CA VAL A 13 -29.30 5.94 -10.25
C VAL A 13 -28.71 4.54 -10.16
N PHE A 14 -27.38 4.47 -10.30
CA PHE A 14 -26.60 3.29 -9.94
C PHE A 14 -25.87 3.52 -8.62
N LEU A 15 -25.68 2.43 -7.86
CA LEU A 15 -24.86 2.46 -6.65
C LEU A 15 -23.50 1.81 -6.92
N TYR A 16 -22.43 2.40 -6.41
CA TYR A 16 -21.11 1.80 -6.45
C TYR A 16 -20.45 1.74 -5.07
N ALA A 17 -20.05 0.54 -4.67
CA ALA A 17 -19.37 0.26 -3.40
C ALA A 17 -18.08 -0.52 -3.62
N ARG A 18 -17.11 -0.32 -2.72
CA ARG A 18 -15.80 -0.98 -2.78
C ARG A 18 -15.22 -1.23 -1.40
N VAL A 19 -14.44 -2.31 -1.28
CA VAL A 19 -13.47 -2.54 -0.20
C VAL A 19 -12.11 -2.91 -0.79
N SER A 20 -11.03 -2.30 -0.28
CA SER A 20 -9.67 -2.77 -0.56
C SER A 20 -9.28 -3.87 0.42
N THR A 21 -8.74 -5.00 -0.05
CA THR A 21 -8.19 -6.07 0.79
C THR A 21 -7.17 -5.55 1.81
N GLU A 22 -7.31 -6.05 3.04
CA GLU A 22 -6.31 -6.16 4.11
C GLU A 22 -5.57 -4.88 4.54
N ARG A 23 -6.16 -4.11 5.48
CA ARG A 23 -5.47 -3.56 6.68
C ARG A 23 -6.26 -2.57 7.56
N GLN A 24 -7.55 -2.34 7.32
CA GLN A 24 -8.28 -1.30 8.06
C GLN A 24 -9.71 -1.69 8.44
N VAL A 25 -9.89 -2.93 8.93
CA VAL A 25 -11.20 -3.42 9.39
C VAL A 25 -11.74 -2.63 10.58
N GLU A 26 -10.88 -1.96 11.37
CA GLU A 26 -11.32 -1.19 12.54
C GLU A 26 -11.77 0.26 12.23
N LYS A 27 -11.58 0.76 11.00
CA LYS A 27 -11.98 2.14 10.63
C LYS A 27 -12.69 2.29 9.28
N ASN A 28 -12.73 1.26 8.44
CA ASN A 28 -13.41 1.34 7.15
C ASN A 28 -14.82 0.75 7.19
N LEU A 29 -15.77 1.56 6.76
CA LEU A 29 -17.18 1.21 6.55
C LEU A 29 -17.29 -0.01 5.61
N SER A 30 -18.01 -1.05 6.03
CA SER A 30 -18.20 -2.28 5.25
C SER A 30 -18.99 -2.02 3.96
N ILE A 31 -18.91 -2.91 2.95
CA ILE A 31 -19.75 -2.80 1.74
C ILE A 31 -21.25 -2.75 2.10
N PRO A 32 -21.77 -3.64 2.97
CA PRO A 32 -23.17 -3.56 3.42
C PRO A 32 -23.53 -2.21 4.01
N ASP A 33 -22.67 -1.64 4.86
CA ASP A 33 -22.91 -0.34 5.48
C ASP A 33 -22.88 0.81 4.45
N GLN A 34 -21.97 0.75 3.47
CA GLN A 34 -21.92 1.71 2.35
C GLN A 34 -23.22 1.68 1.56
N LEU A 35 -23.66 0.48 1.15
CA LEU A 35 -24.91 0.30 0.40
C LEU A 35 -26.13 0.74 1.22
N ALA A 36 -26.18 0.42 2.52
CA ALA A 36 -27.26 0.85 3.40
C ALA A 36 -27.38 2.38 3.47
N ARG A 37 -26.25 3.09 3.63
CA ARG A 37 -26.23 4.55 3.63
C ARG A 37 -26.63 5.16 2.28
N MET A 38 -26.16 4.58 1.18
CA MET A 38 -26.54 5.04 -0.16
C MET A 38 -28.03 4.82 -0.45
N ARG A 39 -28.59 3.68 -0.01
CA ARG A 39 -30.04 3.42 -0.11
C ARG A 39 -30.84 4.43 0.70
N ALA A 40 -30.45 4.68 1.95
CA ALA A 40 -31.09 5.71 2.76
C ALA A 40 -31.02 7.10 2.11
N TYR A 41 -29.91 7.44 1.46
CA TYR A 41 -29.79 8.68 0.69
C TYR A 41 -30.73 8.71 -0.53
N CYS A 42 -30.86 7.59 -1.26
CA CYS A 42 -31.84 7.49 -2.35
C CYS A 42 -33.28 7.67 -1.87
N ASP A 43 -33.62 7.06 -0.73
CA ASP A 43 -34.97 7.15 -0.16
C ASP A 43 -35.31 8.60 0.23
N THR A 44 -34.36 9.34 0.82
CA THR A 44 -34.57 10.75 1.19
C THR A 44 -34.64 11.69 -0.01
N HIS A 45 -33.97 11.36 -1.12
CA HIS A 45 -33.92 12.20 -2.34
C HIS A 45 -34.88 11.73 -3.43
N ASN A 46 -35.70 10.71 -3.15
CA ASN A 46 -36.62 10.08 -4.11
C ASN A 46 -35.89 9.66 -5.40
N TYR A 47 -34.78 8.95 -5.26
CA TYR A 47 -34.03 8.34 -6.36
C TYR A 47 -34.39 6.87 -6.53
N GLN A 48 -34.53 6.42 -7.76
CA GLN A 48 -34.78 5.02 -8.09
C GLN A 48 -33.46 4.31 -8.34
N ILE A 49 -33.13 3.33 -7.52
CA ILE A 49 -31.95 2.48 -7.72
C ILE A 49 -32.27 1.48 -8.83
N LEU A 50 -31.53 1.53 -9.94
CA LEU A 50 -31.67 0.56 -11.02
C LEU A 50 -30.75 -0.65 -10.83
N ASP A 51 -29.53 -0.41 -10.35
CA ASP A 51 -28.56 -1.47 -10.14
C ASP A 51 -27.48 -1.06 -9.13
N GLN A 52 -26.72 -2.04 -8.65
CA GLN A 52 -25.62 -1.86 -7.70
C GLN A 52 -24.38 -2.64 -8.15
N TYR A 53 -23.23 -1.98 -8.09
CA TYR A 53 -21.94 -2.47 -8.54
C TYR A 53 -20.98 -2.55 -7.36
N VAL A 54 -20.29 -3.67 -7.21
CA VAL A 54 -19.47 -3.94 -6.02
C VAL A 54 -18.11 -4.51 -6.39
N ASP A 55 -17.06 -3.72 -6.21
CA ASP A 55 -15.69 -4.21 -6.31
C ASP A 55 -15.21 -4.76 -4.96
N GLU A 56 -15.26 -6.09 -4.80
CA GLU A 56 -14.56 -6.81 -3.74
C GLU A 56 -13.07 -6.85 -4.10
N GLY A 57 -12.24 -5.98 -3.52
CA GLY A 57 -10.80 -5.99 -3.77
C GLY A 57 -10.21 -7.31 -3.29
N ARG A 58 -10.08 -8.32 -4.17
CA ARG A 58 -9.69 -9.70 -3.83
C ARG A 58 -8.22 -10.03 -4.06
N SER A 59 -7.39 -9.12 -4.56
CA SER A 59 -5.94 -9.38 -4.62
C SER A 59 -5.15 -8.09 -4.68
N GLY A 60 -4.12 -7.97 -3.84
CA GLY A 60 -3.23 -6.82 -3.73
C GLY A 60 -2.34 -6.56 -4.95
N THR A 61 -2.69 -7.10 -6.12
CA THR A 61 -1.85 -7.07 -7.33
C THR A 61 -2.63 -6.76 -8.60
N ASN A 62 -3.97 -6.85 -8.63
CA ASN A 62 -4.75 -6.49 -9.82
C ASN A 62 -5.97 -5.61 -9.47
N ASP A 63 -5.78 -4.29 -9.58
CA ASP A 63 -6.74 -3.21 -9.26
C ASP A 63 -7.65 -2.89 -10.47
N HIS A 64 -8.15 -3.91 -11.17
CA HIS A 64 -8.82 -3.75 -12.48
C HIS A 64 -10.27 -3.24 -12.43
N ARG A 65 -10.84 -3.01 -11.23
CA ARG A 65 -12.17 -2.38 -11.00
C ARG A 65 -13.22 -2.71 -12.07
N PRO A 66 -13.44 -4.01 -12.36
CA PRO A 66 -14.29 -4.42 -13.46
C PRO A 66 -15.72 -3.89 -13.30
N GLU A 67 -16.23 -3.82 -12.07
CA GLU A 67 -17.60 -3.37 -11.81
C GLU A 67 -17.75 -1.87 -12.02
N LEU A 68 -16.74 -1.06 -11.63
CA LEU A 68 -16.73 0.38 -11.94
C LEU A 68 -16.74 0.62 -13.45
N GLN A 69 -15.91 -0.12 -14.19
CA GLN A 69 -15.81 0.02 -15.64
C GLN A 69 -17.09 -0.43 -16.33
N ALA A 70 -17.65 -1.57 -15.93
CA ALA A 70 -18.92 -2.08 -16.48
C ALA A 70 -20.08 -1.10 -16.23
N MET A 71 -20.18 -0.56 -15.02
CA MET A 71 -21.18 0.45 -14.67
C MET A 71 -21.05 1.69 -15.55
N ILE A 72 -19.84 2.23 -15.70
CA ILE A 72 -19.60 3.43 -16.52
C ILE A 72 -19.95 3.13 -17.98
N GLN A 73 -19.51 2.00 -18.53
CA GLN A 73 -19.84 1.63 -19.90
C GLN A 73 -21.35 1.50 -20.12
N ARG A 74 -22.09 0.90 -19.19
CA ARG A 74 -23.55 0.82 -19.25
C ARG A 74 -24.21 2.19 -19.16
N THR A 75 -23.68 3.10 -18.33
CA THR A 75 -24.18 4.49 -18.31
C THR A 75 -23.91 5.21 -19.63
N LEU A 76 -22.74 4.98 -20.24
CA LEU A 76 -22.34 5.62 -21.49
C LEU A 76 -23.02 5.05 -22.73
N SER A 77 -23.52 3.81 -22.70
CA SER A 77 -24.27 3.22 -23.82
C SER A 77 -25.56 4.00 -24.10
N GLY A 78 -26.12 4.67 -23.10
CA GLY A 78 -27.34 5.46 -23.22
C GLY A 78 -28.61 4.63 -23.37
N GLU A 79 -28.54 3.30 -23.21
CA GLU A 79 -29.70 2.40 -23.23
C GLU A 79 -30.69 2.73 -22.10
N GLU A 80 -30.16 3.19 -20.96
CA GLU A 80 -30.92 3.62 -19.80
C GLU A 80 -30.56 5.08 -19.45
N LYS A 81 -31.55 5.88 -19.05
CA LYS A 81 -31.31 7.27 -18.66
C LYS A 81 -30.88 7.36 -17.20
N ILE A 82 -29.59 7.15 -16.96
CA ILE A 82 -29.00 7.21 -15.62
C ILE A 82 -28.68 8.66 -15.24
N HIS A 83 -29.39 9.20 -14.26
CA HIS A 83 -29.16 10.56 -13.75
C HIS A 83 -27.83 10.70 -13.01
N ALA A 84 -27.52 9.71 -12.15
CA ALA A 84 -26.29 9.75 -11.37
C ALA A 84 -25.78 8.36 -10.97
N ILE A 85 -24.48 8.30 -10.72
CA ILE A 85 -23.82 7.19 -10.05
C ILE A 85 -23.50 7.63 -8.62
N LEU A 86 -24.15 6.99 -7.66
CA LEU A 86 -23.95 7.25 -6.24
C LEU A 86 -22.77 6.45 -5.69
N VAL A 87 -21.92 7.15 -4.96
CA VAL A 87 -20.77 6.59 -4.26
C VAL A 87 -20.77 7.05 -2.81
N HIS A 88 -20.19 6.24 -1.92
CA HIS A 88 -20.02 6.67 -0.53
C HIS A 88 -19.16 7.95 -0.45
N SER A 89 -17.96 7.92 -1.03
CA SER A 89 -17.08 9.08 -1.21
C SER A 89 -16.30 8.98 -2.52
N LEU A 90 -16.01 10.13 -3.16
CA LEU A 90 -15.22 10.14 -4.40
C LEU A 90 -13.81 9.58 -4.20
N SER A 91 -13.19 9.83 -3.04
CA SER A 91 -11.90 9.27 -2.64
C SER A 91 -11.90 7.74 -2.45
N ARG A 92 -13.08 7.15 -2.19
CA ARG A 92 -13.25 5.70 -2.09
C ARG A 92 -13.53 5.09 -3.46
N ALA A 93 -14.21 5.85 -4.32
CA ALA A 93 -14.50 5.45 -5.69
C ALA A 93 -13.28 5.56 -6.62
N PHE A 94 -12.43 6.58 -6.46
CA PHE A 94 -11.29 6.87 -7.33
C PHE A 94 -9.99 6.94 -6.54
N ARG A 95 -8.93 6.28 -7.05
CA ARG A 95 -7.60 6.29 -6.43
C ARG A 95 -6.79 7.53 -6.85
N ASN A 96 -6.95 7.92 -8.11
CA ASN A 96 -6.25 9.04 -8.72
C ASN A 96 -7.27 10.08 -9.18
N PHE A 97 -6.91 11.34 -9.10
CA PHE A 97 -7.75 12.45 -9.54
C PHE A 97 -8.01 12.42 -11.06
N ASP A 98 -7.05 11.95 -11.85
CA ASP A 98 -7.18 11.85 -13.30
C ASP A 98 -8.35 10.96 -13.72
N ASP A 99 -8.53 9.81 -13.04
CA ASP A 99 -9.64 8.89 -13.31
C ASP A 99 -10.98 9.57 -13.01
N LEU A 100 -11.09 10.26 -11.87
CA LEU A 100 -12.29 11.00 -11.52
C LEU A 100 -12.64 12.04 -12.60
N VAL A 101 -11.66 12.83 -13.04
CA VAL A 101 -11.87 13.85 -14.08
C VAL A 101 -12.27 13.22 -15.40
N LEU A 102 -11.58 12.16 -15.83
CA LEU A 102 -11.85 11.45 -17.07
C LEU A 102 -13.29 10.91 -17.09
N TYR A 103 -13.66 10.13 -16.08
CA TYR A 103 -14.99 9.53 -16.02
C TYR A 103 -16.09 10.56 -15.81
N SER A 104 -15.84 11.62 -15.02
CA SER A 104 -16.82 12.71 -14.86
C SER A 104 -17.10 13.43 -16.18
N ARG A 105 -16.08 13.62 -17.04
CA ARG A 105 -16.27 14.20 -18.38
C ARG A 105 -17.10 13.28 -19.28
N GLN A 106 -16.84 11.98 -19.25
CA GLN A 106 -17.60 11.00 -20.03
C GLN A 106 -19.06 10.92 -19.58
N LEU A 107 -19.33 10.85 -18.28
CA LEU A 107 -20.71 10.83 -17.77
C LEU A 107 -21.46 12.11 -18.14
N LYS A 108 -20.79 13.26 -18.07
CA LYS A 108 -21.40 14.54 -18.44
C LYS A 108 -21.85 14.58 -19.90
N SER A 109 -21.16 13.91 -20.82
CA SER A 109 -21.59 13.88 -22.23
C SER A 109 -22.89 13.12 -22.47
N VAL A 110 -23.29 12.24 -21.54
CA VAL A 110 -24.58 11.54 -21.56
C VAL A 110 -25.59 12.10 -20.55
N GLY A 111 -25.29 13.24 -19.92
CA GLY A 111 -26.17 13.87 -18.94
C GLY A 111 -26.18 13.18 -17.57
N SER A 112 -25.19 12.34 -17.28
CA SER A 112 -25.00 11.67 -15.99
C SER A 112 -23.86 12.29 -15.18
N ARG A 113 -23.75 11.94 -13.89
CA ARG A 113 -22.71 12.46 -12.97
C ARG A 113 -22.40 11.53 -11.82
N PHE A 114 -21.26 11.74 -11.15
CA PHE A 114 -21.02 11.14 -9.85
C PHE A 114 -21.66 11.98 -8.75
N LEU A 115 -22.28 11.31 -7.78
CA LEU A 115 -22.81 11.93 -6.57
C LEU A 115 -22.22 11.22 -5.34
N SER A 116 -21.65 12.00 -4.41
CA SER A 116 -21.15 11.47 -3.15
C SER A 116 -22.12 11.76 -2.02
N ILE A 117 -22.48 10.73 -1.25
CA ILE A 117 -23.38 10.92 -0.09
C ILE A 117 -22.69 11.54 1.13
N THR A 118 -21.36 11.60 1.16
CA THR A 118 -20.58 12.24 2.26
C THR A 118 -20.14 13.65 1.92
N GLN A 119 -20.13 14.00 0.64
CA GLN A 119 -19.75 15.30 0.12
C GLN A 119 -20.93 15.78 -0.73
N ASP A 120 -21.96 16.30 -0.07
CA ASP A 120 -23.09 16.94 -0.73
C ASP A 120 -22.65 18.31 -1.26
N VAL A 121 -21.86 18.27 -2.33
CA VAL A 121 -21.38 19.47 -3.00
C VAL A 121 -22.14 19.56 -4.30
N ASP A 122 -22.94 20.61 -4.43
CA ASP A 122 -23.67 20.88 -5.67
C ASP A 122 -22.69 21.15 -6.82
N GLN A 123 -22.44 20.11 -7.62
CA GLN A 123 -21.51 20.14 -8.75
C GLN A 123 -22.02 20.97 -9.94
N GLU A 124 -23.25 21.49 -9.88
CA GLU A 124 -23.75 22.44 -10.88
C GLU A 124 -23.17 23.85 -10.69
N THR A 125 -22.73 24.17 -9.47
CA THR A 125 -22.07 25.46 -9.21
C THR A 125 -20.56 25.38 -9.50
N THR A 126 -20.02 26.43 -10.11
CA THR A 126 -18.56 26.59 -10.29
C THR A 126 -17.82 26.47 -8.96
N ALA A 127 -18.41 26.99 -7.88
CA ALA A 127 -17.87 26.90 -6.52
C ALA A 127 -17.80 25.45 -6.01
N GLY A 128 -18.84 24.64 -6.24
CA GLY A 128 -18.85 23.22 -5.87
C GLY A 128 -17.80 22.41 -6.60
N ARG A 129 -17.65 22.62 -7.92
CA ARG A 129 -16.60 21.99 -8.71
C ARG A 129 -15.19 22.37 -8.22
N VAL A 130 -14.96 23.65 -7.90
CA VAL A 130 -13.70 24.12 -7.32
C VAL A 130 -13.46 23.48 -5.95
N MET A 131 -14.48 23.39 -5.10
CA MET A 131 -14.36 22.79 -3.77
C MET A 131 -14.00 21.29 -3.84
N THR A 132 -14.57 20.54 -4.79
CA THR A 132 -14.20 19.14 -5.03
C THR A 132 -12.73 19.01 -5.44
N VAL A 133 -12.25 19.89 -6.32
CA VAL A 133 -10.84 19.92 -6.75
C VAL A 133 -9.92 20.27 -5.57
N VAL A 134 -10.26 21.31 -4.79
CA VAL A 134 -9.47 21.73 -3.63
C VAL A 134 -9.42 20.62 -2.58
N THR A 135 -10.54 19.96 -2.30
CA THR A 135 -10.60 18.86 -1.33
C THR A 135 -9.77 17.66 -1.80
N GLY A 136 -9.87 17.30 -3.08
CA GLY A 136 -9.07 16.23 -3.66
C GLY A 136 -7.56 16.51 -3.58
N LEU A 137 -7.15 17.75 -3.89
CA LEU A 137 -5.76 18.19 -3.76
C LEU A 137 -5.29 18.18 -2.30
N MET A 138 -6.12 18.64 -1.36
CA MET A 138 -5.80 18.61 0.08
C MET A 138 -5.63 17.18 0.60
N ASP A 139 -6.46 16.24 0.16
CA ASP A 139 -6.36 14.83 0.52
C ASP A 139 -5.08 14.19 -0.05
N GLU A 140 -4.76 14.49 -1.31
CA GLU A 140 -3.51 14.05 -1.94
C GLU A 140 -2.28 14.60 -1.23
N MET A 141 -2.27 15.91 -0.94
CA MET A 141 -1.21 16.56 -0.17
C MET A 141 -1.07 15.95 1.23
N SER A 142 -2.18 15.70 1.92
CA SER A 142 -2.19 15.07 3.25
C SER A 142 -1.65 13.64 3.20
N SER A 143 -2.01 12.88 2.16
CA SER A 143 -1.50 11.52 1.92
C SER A 143 0.01 11.54 1.65
N ALA A 144 0.48 12.46 0.80
CA ALA A 144 1.89 12.62 0.48
C ALA A 144 2.71 13.06 1.71
N GLU A 145 2.21 14.00 2.51
CA GLU A 145 2.83 14.42 3.76
C GLU A 145 2.84 13.28 4.79
N ASN A 146 1.77 12.50 4.90
CA ASN A 146 1.75 11.33 5.77
C ASN A 146 2.79 10.28 5.33
N ALA A 147 2.92 10.02 4.03
CA ALA A 147 3.95 9.12 3.51
C ALA A 147 5.38 9.63 3.82
N LYS A 148 5.63 10.94 3.67
CA LYS A 148 6.90 11.58 4.07
C LYS A 148 7.14 11.43 5.57
N HIS A 149 6.12 11.68 6.40
CA HIS A 149 6.19 11.58 7.86
C HIS A 149 6.49 10.15 8.31
N VAL A 150 5.82 9.14 7.74
CA VAL A 150 6.09 7.72 8.00
C VAL A 150 7.54 7.37 7.64
N LYS A 151 8.02 7.80 6.46
CA LYS A 151 9.40 7.56 6.04
C LYS A 151 10.42 8.24 6.96
N ARG A 152 10.17 9.48 7.40
CA ARG A 152 11.00 10.21 8.38
C ARG A 152 11.04 9.47 9.71
N THR A 153 9.87 9.03 10.20
CA THR A 153 9.74 8.27 11.45
C THR A 153 10.54 6.97 11.40
N LEU A 154 10.40 6.20 10.31
CA LEU A 154 11.13 4.93 10.16
C LEU A 154 12.65 5.15 10.09
N ARG A 155 13.10 6.18 9.37
CA ARG A 155 14.52 6.56 9.33
C ARG A 155 15.06 7.00 10.69
N ALA A 156 14.27 7.75 11.47
CA ALA A 156 14.64 8.15 12.83
C ALA A 156 14.71 6.92 13.75
N ASN A 157 13.75 5.99 13.64
CA ASN A 157 13.78 4.74 14.39
C ASN A 157 15.05 3.92 14.10
N ALA A 158 15.41 3.77 12.82
CA ALA A 158 16.62 3.07 12.41
C ALA A 158 17.90 3.76 12.93
N ARG A 159 17.96 5.09 12.88
CA ARG A 159 19.08 5.87 13.47
C ARG A 159 19.21 5.67 14.98
N ASN A 160 18.09 5.47 15.67
CA ASN A 160 18.06 5.14 17.10
C ASN A 160 18.32 3.64 17.38
N GLY A 161 18.86 2.88 16.41
CA GLY A 161 19.20 1.46 16.59
C GLY A 161 18.01 0.49 16.57
N HIS A 162 16.81 0.96 16.21
CA HIS A 162 15.63 0.10 16.18
C HIS A 162 15.48 -0.61 14.83
N PHE A 163 15.08 -1.87 14.90
CA PHE A 163 14.79 -2.71 13.77
C PHE A 163 13.37 -2.48 13.24
N ASN A 164 13.26 -2.06 11.99
CA ASN A 164 11.98 -1.78 11.34
C ASN A 164 11.45 -2.95 10.47
N GLY A 165 12.24 -4.03 10.32
CA GLY A 165 11.88 -5.16 9.45
C GLY A 165 10.93 -6.16 10.11
N SER A 166 10.30 -7.00 9.28
CA SER A 166 9.46 -8.10 9.77
C SER A 166 10.26 -9.35 10.13
N LYS A 167 11.29 -9.68 9.33
CA LYS A 167 12.16 -10.85 9.52
C LYS A 167 13.59 -10.38 9.80
N PRO A 168 14.20 -10.73 10.94
CA PRO A 168 15.59 -10.39 11.23
C PRO A 168 16.56 -11.14 10.30
N PRO A 169 17.75 -10.59 10.03
CA PRO A 169 18.84 -11.30 9.35
C PRO A 169 19.17 -12.62 10.05
N TYR A 170 19.79 -13.56 9.32
CA TYR A 170 20.19 -14.85 9.88
C TYR A 170 21.30 -14.64 10.92
N GLY A 171 21.28 -15.34 12.05
CA GLY A 171 22.19 -15.04 13.16
C GLY A 171 21.68 -13.98 14.14
N TYR A 172 20.53 -13.35 13.84
CA TYR A 172 19.89 -12.36 14.70
C TYR A 172 18.42 -12.72 14.95
N LYS A 173 17.95 -12.33 16.14
CA LYS A 173 16.54 -12.33 16.54
C LYS A 173 16.12 -10.92 16.98
N THR A 174 14.81 -10.67 17.02
CA THR A 174 14.29 -9.40 17.52
C THR A 174 14.00 -9.48 19.01
N ALA A 175 14.47 -8.51 19.79
CA ALA A 175 14.04 -8.30 21.17
C ALA A 175 13.22 -7.01 21.30
N GLU A 176 12.27 -7.00 22.23
CA GLU A 176 11.46 -5.82 22.53
C GLU A 176 12.23 -4.86 23.45
N THR A 177 12.15 -3.57 23.16
CA THR A 177 12.71 -2.54 24.05
C THR A 177 11.65 -2.06 25.05
N LYS A 178 12.09 -1.55 26.20
CA LYS A 178 11.23 -0.83 27.16
C LYS A 178 10.63 0.47 26.59
N HIS A 179 11.12 0.98 25.45
CA HIS A 179 10.56 2.14 24.79
C HIS A 179 9.28 1.76 24.02
N ILE A 180 8.16 2.30 24.50
CA ILE A 180 6.86 2.20 23.84
C ILE A 180 6.85 3.16 22.65
N GLY A 181 6.69 2.61 21.45
CA GLY A 181 6.34 3.32 20.25
C GLY A 181 4.83 3.38 20.04
N ARG A 182 4.41 4.05 18.97
CA ARG A 182 3.00 4.28 18.63
C ARG A 182 2.20 2.99 18.33
N THR A 183 2.88 1.87 18.09
CA THR A 183 2.28 0.55 17.78
C THR A 183 2.67 -0.53 18.79
N GLY A 184 3.08 -0.15 20.01
CA GLY A 184 3.62 -1.07 21.01
C GLY A 184 5.13 -0.96 21.13
N TYR A 185 5.83 -2.04 21.46
CA TYR A 185 7.27 -2.01 21.71
C TYR A 185 8.09 -1.80 20.44
N ARG A 186 9.17 -1.02 20.56
CA ARG A 186 10.19 -0.99 19.51
C ARG A 186 10.99 -2.30 19.53
N LYS A 187 11.56 -2.68 18.39
CA LYS A 187 12.38 -3.89 18.25
C LYS A 187 13.84 -3.51 18.09
N ILE A 188 14.73 -4.32 18.62
CA ILE A 188 16.17 -4.27 18.36
C ILE A 188 16.65 -5.63 17.84
N LEU A 189 17.73 -5.64 17.07
CA LEU A 189 18.41 -6.88 16.71
C LEU A 189 19.32 -7.30 17.86
N VAL A 190 19.20 -8.56 18.26
CA VAL A 190 20.11 -9.21 19.21
C VAL A 190 20.59 -10.51 18.58
N GLU A 191 21.80 -10.94 18.92
CA GLU A 191 22.35 -12.18 18.38
C GLU A 191 21.50 -13.39 18.78
N ASP A 192 21.34 -14.31 17.84
CA ASP A 192 20.82 -15.64 18.11
C ASP A 192 22.00 -16.56 18.41
N GLU A 193 22.03 -17.15 19.61
CA GLU A 193 23.15 -17.98 20.07
C GLU A 193 23.42 -19.18 19.16
N THR A 194 22.38 -19.72 18.51
CA THR A 194 22.52 -20.89 17.65
C THR A 194 22.90 -20.51 16.23
N GLU A 195 22.21 -19.54 15.63
CA GLU A 195 22.46 -19.13 14.25
C GLU A 195 23.76 -18.32 14.12
N SER A 196 24.13 -17.53 15.13
CA SER A 196 25.35 -16.70 15.11
C SER A 196 26.64 -17.55 15.03
N VAL A 197 26.63 -18.76 15.62
CA VAL A 197 27.76 -19.71 15.50
C VAL A 197 27.96 -20.12 14.05
N ILE A 198 26.87 -20.38 13.33
CA ILE A 198 26.92 -20.74 11.91
C ILE A 198 27.37 -19.55 11.06
N VAL A 199 26.95 -18.33 11.39
CA VAL A 199 27.45 -17.12 10.70
C VAL A 199 28.95 -16.98 10.86
N ARG A 200 29.49 -17.11 12.09
CA ARG A 200 30.94 -17.07 12.33
C ARG A 200 31.68 -18.16 11.56
N GLU A 201 31.14 -19.37 11.54
CA GLU A 201 31.69 -20.48 10.75
C GLU A 201 31.73 -20.18 9.26
N ILE A 202 30.68 -19.54 8.70
CA ILE A 202 30.65 -19.12 7.29
C ILE A 202 31.78 -18.15 6.97
N PHE A 203 32.03 -17.16 7.82
CA PHE A 203 33.14 -16.23 7.63
C PHE A 203 34.49 -16.95 7.69
N ASN A 204 34.71 -17.77 8.72
CA ASN A 204 35.94 -18.55 8.90
C ASN A 204 36.25 -19.47 7.71
N LEU A 205 35.23 -20.15 7.16
CA LEU A 205 35.38 -21.01 5.99
C LEU A 205 35.65 -20.22 4.71
N TYR A 206 35.17 -18.98 4.62
CA TYR A 206 35.33 -18.15 3.42
C TYR A 206 36.70 -17.45 3.39
N ASP A 207 37.12 -16.86 4.53
CA ASP A 207 38.38 -16.12 4.64
C ASP A 207 39.59 -16.99 5.03
N GLY A 208 39.35 -18.23 5.47
CA GLY A 208 40.40 -19.14 5.92
C GLY A 208 40.95 -18.79 7.30
N SER A 209 40.20 -18.05 8.11
CA SER A 209 40.57 -17.74 9.48
C SER A 209 40.27 -18.91 10.42
N SER A 210 40.75 -18.82 11.66
CA SER A 210 40.51 -19.84 12.71
C SER A 210 40.94 -21.27 12.33
N GLY A 211 41.97 -21.43 11.48
CA GLY A 211 42.57 -22.73 11.14
C GLY A 211 41.94 -23.46 9.95
N TYR A 212 41.05 -22.81 9.20
CA TYR A 212 40.45 -23.38 7.98
C TYR A 212 41.23 -22.98 6.72
N ALA A 213 41.25 -23.85 5.71
CA ALA A 213 41.62 -23.42 4.36
C ALA A 213 40.41 -22.69 3.75
N PRO A 214 40.61 -21.54 3.06
CA PRO A 214 39.50 -20.82 2.45
C PRO A 214 38.84 -21.68 1.37
N ILE A 215 37.52 -21.81 1.44
CA ILE A 215 36.72 -22.60 0.50
C ILE A 215 35.68 -21.73 -0.22
N GLY A 216 35.41 -22.05 -1.48
CA GLY A 216 34.41 -21.34 -2.27
C GLY A 216 32.99 -21.53 -1.74
N MET A 217 32.12 -20.54 -1.98
CA MET A 217 30.73 -20.52 -1.51
C MET A 217 29.93 -21.81 -1.81
N LYS A 218 30.21 -22.49 -2.92
CA LYS A 218 29.56 -23.77 -3.26
C LYS A 218 29.91 -24.88 -2.25
N LYS A 219 31.19 -25.00 -1.88
CA LYS A 219 31.66 -25.95 -0.87
C LYS A 219 31.14 -25.59 0.53
N ILE A 220 31.06 -24.30 0.85
CA ILE A 220 30.44 -23.83 2.10
C ILE A 220 28.98 -24.30 2.17
N VAL A 221 28.21 -24.16 1.09
CA VAL A 221 26.82 -24.63 1.03
C VAL A 221 26.71 -26.14 1.20
N GLU A 222 27.59 -26.92 0.56
CA GLU A 222 27.63 -28.38 0.71
C GLU A 222 27.93 -28.79 2.16
N HIS A 223 28.92 -28.15 2.80
CA HIS A 223 29.26 -28.33 4.21
C HIS A 223 28.09 -27.99 5.14
N LEU A 224 27.45 -26.84 4.93
CA LEU A 224 26.33 -26.40 5.75
C LEU A 224 25.11 -27.31 5.59
N ASN A 225 24.76 -27.73 4.37
CA ASN A 225 23.62 -28.62 4.13
C ASN A 225 23.81 -30.02 4.72
N ALA A 226 25.06 -30.50 4.85
CA ALA A 226 25.36 -31.74 5.55
C ALA A 226 25.18 -31.60 7.07
N LYS A 227 25.29 -30.39 7.61
CA LYS A 227 25.27 -30.09 9.05
C LYS A 227 23.92 -29.59 9.57
N CYS A 228 23.27 -28.68 8.86
CA CYS A 228 22.06 -27.99 9.32
C CYS A 228 21.21 -27.40 8.18
N LEU A 229 20.00 -26.96 8.53
CA LEU A 229 19.08 -26.25 7.64
C LEU A 229 19.03 -24.75 7.96
N TYR A 230 18.93 -23.94 6.92
CA TYR A 230 18.63 -22.51 7.00
C TYR A 230 17.14 -22.31 7.35
N ARG A 231 16.80 -22.19 8.64
CA ARG A 231 15.42 -21.98 9.13
C ARG A 231 14.41 -22.94 8.48
N GLY A 232 14.76 -24.24 8.45
CA GLY A 232 13.93 -25.30 7.86
C GLY A 232 14.03 -25.45 6.34
N GLN A 233 14.98 -24.77 5.68
CA GLN A 233 15.24 -24.87 4.25
C GLN A 233 16.70 -25.20 3.96
N PRO A 234 17.03 -25.82 2.82
CA PRO A 234 18.42 -26.03 2.42
C PRO A 234 19.15 -24.69 2.18
N TRP A 235 20.43 -24.66 2.55
CA TRP A 235 21.35 -23.60 2.20
C TRP A 235 21.50 -23.49 0.69
N ARG A 236 21.56 -22.25 0.21
CA ARG A 236 21.78 -21.89 -1.20
C ARG A 236 22.91 -20.90 -1.29
N ILE A 237 23.60 -20.89 -2.43
CA ILE A 237 24.73 -19.98 -2.68
C ILE A 237 24.32 -18.52 -2.46
N GLN A 238 23.11 -18.12 -2.88
CA GLN A 238 22.65 -16.74 -2.69
C GLN A 238 22.46 -16.35 -1.22
N LEU A 239 22.19 -17.32 -0.33
CA LEU A 239 22.04 -17.06 1.10
C LEU A 239 23.40 -16.82 1.75
N VAL A 240 24.38 -17.67 1.44
CA VAL A 240 25.77 -17.48 1.88
C VAL A 240 26.35 -16.17 1.35
N GLN A 241 26.16 -15.88 0.06
CA GLN A 241 26.56 -14.61 -0.55
C GLN A 241 25.90 -13.41 0.14
N ARG A 242 24.61 -13.52 0.51
CA ARG A 242 23.92 -12.46 1.24
C ARG A 242 24.57 -12.22 2.59
N ILE A 243 24.85 -13.28 3.37
CA ILE A 243 25.49 -13.16 4.69
C ILE A 243 26.86 -12.48 4.56
N LEU A 244 27.70 -12.95 3.63
CA LEU A 244 29.04 -12.40 3.42
C LEU A 244 29.05 -10.94 2.92
N SER A 245 27.95 -10.45 2.36
CA SER A 245 27.87 -9.10 1.76
C SER A 245 27.00 -8.12 2.54
N ASP A 246 26.33 -8.55 3.61
CA ASP A 246 25.44 -7.70 4.39
C ASP A 246 26.22 -6.97 5.50
N PRO A 247 26.28 -5.62 5.50
CA PRO A 247 26.97 -4.86 6.53
C PRO A 247 26.41 -5.04 7.95
N VAL A 248 25.24 -5.66 8.11
CA VAL A 248 24.72 -5.96 9.44
C VAL A 248 25.71 -6.81 10.26
N TYR A 249 26.46 -7.69 9.59
CA TYR A 249 27.46 -8.55 10.24
C TYR A 249 28.76 -7.82 10.60
N THR A 250 28.93 -6.57 10.20
CA THR A 250 30.00 -5.68 10.67
C THR A 250 29.51 -4.69 11.73
N GLY A 251 28.28 -4.87 12.23
CA GLY A 251 27.64 -4.00 13.21
C GLY A 251 26.86 -2.82 12.60
N VAL A 252 26.75 -2.74 11.27
CA VAL A 252 26.10 -1.62 10.58
C VAL A 252 24.73 -2.04 10.03
N TYR A 253 23.65 -1.61 10.67
CA TYR A 253 22.30 -1.84 10.16
C TYR A 253 21.89 -0.78 9.13
N MET A 254 21.74 -1.18 7.86
CA MET A 254 21.27 -0.30 6.79
C MET A 254 19.75 -0.34 6.61
N TYR A 255 19.09 0.82 6.72
CA TYR A 255 17.65 0.96 6.48
C TYR A 255 17.36 1.87 5.27
N GLY A 256 16.61 1.34 4.30
CA GLY A 256 16.18 2.10 3.12
C GLY A 256 17.26 2.33 2.05
N ALA A 257 18.39 1.62 2.13
CA ALA A 257 19.40 1.60 1.09
C ALA A 257 18.84 0.92 -0.17
N ARG A 258 19.01 1.54 -1.33
CA ARG A 258 18.73 0.91 -2.63
C ARG A 258 20.01 0.21 -3.08
N ARG A 259 19.92 -1.08 -3.39
CA ARG A 259 21.01 -1.80 -4.04
C ARG A 259 21.09 -1.28 -5.48
N LEU A 260 22.08 -0.44 -5.77
CA LEU A 260 22.36 -0.04 -7.14
C LEU A 260 22.78 -1.31 -7.90
N ARG A 261 22.01 -1.68 -8.91
CA ARG A 261 22.34 -2.82 -9.77
C ARG A 261 23.35 -2.29 -10.78
N ASN A 262 24.64 -2.48 -10.47
CA ASN A 262 25.83 -2.09 -11.25
C ASN A 262 25.59 -1.24 -12.50
N GLN A 263 25.79 0.07 -12.37
CA GLN A 263 26.46 0.86 -13.39
C GLN A 263 27.49 1.73 -12.69
N GLN A 264 28.75 1.37 -12.95
CA GLN A 264 29.97 2.17 -12.84
C GLN A 264 30.42 2.60 -11.43
N THR A 265 31.58 2.05 -11.08
CA THR A 265 32.69 2.64 -10.33
C THR A 265 32.33 3.75 -9.35
N LEU A 266 32.47 3.43 -8.06
CA LEU A 266 32.57 4.40 -6.99
C LEU A 266 33.74 5.35 -7.30
N ASP A 267 33.43 6.56 -7.73
CA ASP A 267 34.30 7.69 -7.40
C ASP A 267 34.25 7.88 -5.89
N SER A 268 35.44 7.89 -5.30
CA SER A 268 35.70 8.08 -3.88
C SER A 268 34.94 9.26 -3.30
N PRO A 269 34.36 9.17 -2.08
CA PRO A 269 33.86 10.34 -1.40
C PRO A 269 35.06 11.14 -0.86
N THR A 270 35.52 12.12 -1.64
CA THR A 270 36.02 13.39 -1.08
C THR A 270 34.84 14.06 -0.41
N ASP A 271 34.85 14.07 0.91
CA ASP A 271 34.32 15.15 1.77
C ASP A 271 34.83 14.85 3.19
N VAL A 272 36.11 15.15 3.40
CA VAL A 272 36.61 15.51 4.73
C VAL A 272 36.26 16.99 4.86
N GLU A 273 35.12 17.28 5.47
CA GLU A 273 34.87 18.62 6.01
C GLU A 273 35.76 18.78 7.24
N ASP A 274 36.89 19.45 7.04
CA ASP A 274 37.60 20.18 8.08
C ASP A 274 36.61 21.07 8.83
N SER A 275 36.52 20.87 10.14
CA SER A 275 35.94 21.85 11.04
C SER A 275 36.66 21.86 12.40
N GLN A 276 37.58 22.83 12.48
CA GLN A 276 38.13 23.54 13.65
C GLN A 276 39.09 22.82 14.61
#